data_AF-D7B234-F1
#
_entry.id   AF-D7B234-F1
#
_cell.length_a   1.000
_cell.length_b   1.000
_cell.length_c   1.000
_cell.angle_alpha   90.00
_cell.angle_beta   90.00
_cell.angle_gamma   90.00
#
_symmetry.space_group_name_H-M   'P 1'
#
loop_
_entity.id
_entity.type
_entity.pdbx_description
1 polymer ?
#
loop_
_entity_poly.entity_id
_entity_poly.type
_entity_poly.pdbx_seq_one_letter_code
_entity_poly.pdbx_strand_id
1 'polypeptide(L)' 'MTRVLYAQDRRTQRTRPFLTLHDDGTLTAHDPETAGAIPRLRATRGWSGERIFDECAAQSNAYVRYFEEPE' A
#
# COMPACT_ATOMS: atom_id res chain seq x y z
N MET A 1 15.73 0.21 -4.97
CA MET A 1 15.11 0.39 -3.66
C MET A 1 13.63 -0.01 -3.62
N THR A 2 13.35 -1.21 -3.11
CA THR A 2 11.98 -1.65 -2.79
C THR A 2 11.41 -0.85 -1.61
N ARG A 3 10.24 -0.22 -1.79
CA ARG A 3 9.51 0.50 -0.73
C ARG A 3 8.39 -0.38 -0.18
N VAL A 4 8.28 -0.48 1.14
CA VAL A 4 7.22 -1.26 1.81
C VAL A 4 6.34 -0.35 2.64
N LEU A 5 5.04 -0.37 2.36
CA LEU A 5 4.02 0.29 3.15
C LEU A 5 3.45 -0.70 4.15
N TYR A 6 3.56 -0.38 5.43
CA TYR A 6 3.00 -1.16 6.51
C TYR A 6 1.68 -0.54 6.98
N ALA A 7 0.71 -1.40 7.29
CA ALA A 7 -0.51 -1.02 7.98
C ALA A 7 -0.37 -1.40 9.46
N GLN A 8 -0.58 -0.43 10.34
CA GLN A 8 -0.68 -0.65 11.78
C GLN A 8 -2.12 -0.44 12.24
N ASP A 9 -2.65 -1.46 12.90
CA ASP A 9 -3.91 -1.36 13.64
C ASP A 9 -3.68 -0.53 14.90
N ARG A 10 -4.38 0.60 15.03
CA ARG A 10 -4.17 1.53 16.15
C ARG A 10 -4.63 0.99 17.49
N ARG A 11 -5.60 0.07 17.52
CA ARG A 11 -6.15 -0.50 18.76
C ARG A 11 -5.22 -1.56 19.36
N THR A 12 -4.67 -2.41 18.52
CA THR A 12 -3.86 -3.58 18.89
C THR A 12 -2.37 -3.35 18.70
N GLN A 13 -1.99 -2.24 18.05
CA GLN A 13 -0.61 -1.91 17.66
C GLN A 13 0.05 -2.96 16.76
N ARG A 14 -0.74 -3.89 16.20
CA ARG A 14 -0.24 -4.91 15.29
C ARG A 14 0.08 -4.29 13.95
N THR A 15 1.30 -4.55 13.50
CA THR A 15 1.81 -4.09 12.22
C THR A 15 1.84 -5.26 11.24
N ARG A 16 1.42 -5.03 10.00
CA ARG A 16 1.52 -6.00 8.91
C ARG A 16 1.90 -5.31 7.61
N PRO A 17 2.63 -5.98 6.71
CA PRO A 17 2.87 -5.44 5.38
C PRO A 17 1.54 -5.26 4.65
N PHE A 18 1.41 -4.17 3.90
CA PHE A 18 0.19 -3.81 3.16
C PHE A 18 0.47 -3.73 1.66
N LEU A 19 1.44 -2.91 1.24
CA LEU A 19 1.90 -2.82 -0.14
C LEU A 19 3.43 -2.92 -0.21
N THR A 20 3.93 -3.52 -1.28
CA THR A 20 5.35 -3.49 -1.66
C THR A 20 5.46 -2.94 -3.07
N LEU A 21 6.16 -1.82 -3.21
CA LEU A 21 6.54 -1.23 -4.48
C LEU A 21 7.97 -1.67 -4.80
N HIS A 22 8.11 -2.41 -5.89
CA HIS A 22 9.38 -2.91 -6.40
C HIS A 22 10.04 -1.89 -7.33
N ASP A 23 11.33 -2.10 -7.57
CA ASP A 23 12.17 -1.20 -8.38
C ASP A 23 11.79 -1.07 -9.84
N ASP A 24 11.13 -2.09 -10.37
CA ASP A 24 10.59 -2.11 -11.73
C ASP A 24 9.23 -1.38 -11.84
N GLY A 25 8.76 -0.77 -10.74
CA GLY A 25 7.45 -0.12 -10.64
C GLY A 25 6.28 -1.10 -10.44
N THR A 26 6.57 -2.39 -10.27
CA THR A 26 5.56 -3.39 -9.92
C THR A 26 5.07 -3.17 -8.49
N LEU A 27 3.77 -3.35 -8.28
CA LEU A 27 3.14 -3.20 -6.97
C LEU A 27 2.53 -4.53 -6.54
N THR A 28 2.93 -5.02 -5.37
CA THR A 28 2.37 -6.22 -4.74
C THR A 28 1.56 -5.82 -3.51
N ALA A 29 0.32 -6.31 -3.41
CA ALA A 29 -0.50 -6.18 -2.22
C ALA A 29 -0.45 -7.45 -1.37
N HIS A 30 -0.43 -7.26 -0.05
CA HIS A 30 -0.36 -8.34 0.93
C HIS A 30 -1.71 -8.79 1.46
N ASP A 31 -2.79 -8.08 1.13
CA ASP A 31 -4.15 -8.48 1.43
C ASP A 31 -4.99 -8.72 0.15
N PRO A 32 -5.97 -9.63 0.17
CA PRO A 32 -6.73 -10.02 -1.02
C PRO A 32 -7.59 -8.90 -1.62
N GLU A 33 -8.09 -7.99 -0.79
CA GLU A 33 -8.97 -6.91 -1.22
C GLU A 33 -8.18 -5.89 -2.04
N THR A 34 -7.04 -5.44 -1.51
CA THR A 34 -6.13 -4.52 -2.20
C THR A 34 -5.54 -5.17 -3.46
N ALA A 35 -5.18 -6.46 -3.40
CA ALA A 35 -4.69 -7.19 -4.57
C ALA A 35 -5.71 -7.20 -5.72
N GLY A 36 -7.00 -7.37 -5.39
CA GLY A 36 -8.10 -7.28 -6.36
C GLY A 36 -8.38 -5.87 -6.87
N ALA A 37 -8.05 -4.83 -6.09
CA ALA A 37 -8.27 -3.43 -6.47
C ALA A 37 -7.20 -2.90 -7.44
N ILE A 38 -5.93 -3.34 -7.34
CA ILE A 38 -4.81 -2.81 -8.15
C ILE A 38 -5.09 -2.89 -9.67
N PRO A 39 -5.51 -4.04 -10.26
CA PRO A 39 -5.78 -4.10 -11.70
C PRO A 39 -6.92 -3.16 -12.11
N ARG A 40 -7.94 -2.98 -11.25
CA ARG A 40 -9.05 -2.06 -11.52
C ARG A 40 -8.60 -0.62 -11.51
N LEU A 41 -7.77 -0.21 -10.55
CA LEU A 41 -7.22 1.15 -10.48
C LEU A 41 -6.37 1.47 -11.72
N ARG A 42 -5.55 0.52 -12.17
CA ARG A 42 -4.78 0.63 -13.41
C ARG A 42 -5.70 0.80 -14.62
N ALA A 43 -6.71 -0.06 -14.78
CA ALA A 43 -7.60 -0.03 -15.94
C ALA A 43 -8.53 1.19 -15.98
N THR A 44 -9.02 1.67 -14.82
CA THR A 44 -10.03 2.73 -14.75
C THR A 44 -9.44 4.13 -14.63
N ARG A 45 -8.32 4.28 -13.93
CA ARG A 45 -7.69 5.58 -13.64
C ARG A 45 -6.36 5.79 -14.37
N GLY A 46 -5.79 4.75 -14.97
CA GLY A 46 -4.45 4.80 -15.57
C GLY A 46 -3.34 5.02 -14.53
N TRP A 47 -3.56 4.66 -13.27
CA TRP A 47 -2.59 4.90 -12.21
C TRP A 47 -1.38 3.96 -12.31
N SER A 48 -0.19 4.48 -12.09
CA SER A 48 1.04 3.70 -11.92
C SER A 48 1.07 2.99 -10.56
N GLY A 49 1.97 2.01 -10.40
CA GLY A 49 2.21 1.36 -9.10
C GLY A 49 2.61 2.37 -8.03
N GLU A 50 3.51 3.29 -8.38
CA GLU A 50 3.95 4.39 -7.51
C GLU A 50 2.79 5.27 -7.06
N ARG A 51 1.92 5.69 -7.99
CA ARG A 51 0.77 6.55 -7.66
C ARG A 51 -0.21 5.84 -6.71
N ILE A 52 -0.46 4.54 -6.91
CA ILE A 52 -1.30 3.76 -6.00
C ILE A 52 -0.64 3.67 -4.62
N PHE A 53 0.67 3.43 -4.57
CA PHE A 53 1.42 3.36 -3.32
C PHE A 53 1.34 4.67 -2.54
N ASP A 54 1.66 5.79 -3.17
CA ASP A 54 1.67 7.11 -2.53
C ASP A 54 0.26 7.54 -2.08
N GLU A 55 -0.78 7.27 -2.89
CA GLU A 55 -2.16 7.53 -2.52
C GLU A 55 -2.58 6.70 -1.29
N CYS A 56 -2.19 5.43 -1.23
CA CYS A 56 -2.43 4.58 -0.06
C CYS A 56 -1.63 5.04 1.16
N ALA A 57 -0.39 5.49 0.98
CA ALA A 57 0.44 6.00 2.08
C ALA A 57 -0.12 7.31 2.67
N ALA A 58 -0.72 8.15 1.83
CA ALA A 58 -1.38 9.38 2.26
C ALA A 58 -2.71 9.12 2.99
N GLN A 59 -3.33 7.95 2.80
CA GLN A 59 -4.54 7.59 3.52
C GLN A 59 -4.19 7.27 4.98
N SER A 60 -5.01 7.76 5.91
CA SER A 60 -5.03 7.29 7.29
C SER A 60 -6.44 7.49 7.83
N ASN A 61 -6.91 6.52 8.63
CA ASN A 61 -8.21 6.62 9.27
C ASN A 61 -8.09 6.39 10.79
N ALA A 62 -9.24 6.42 11.47
CA ALA A 62 -9.28 6.26 12.93
C ALA A 62 -8.71 4.90 13.40
N TYR A 63 -8.76 3.88 12.57
CA TYR A 63 -8.43 2.50 12.92
C TYR A 63 -7.05 2.05 12.42
N VAL A 64 -6.62 2.56 11.27
CA VAL A 64 -5.37 2.15 10.62
C VAL A 64 -4.49 3.36 10.32
N ARG A 65 -3.22 3.22 10.65
CA ARG A 65 -2.14 4.11 10.20
C ARG A 65 -1.27 3.38 9.20
N TYR A 66 -0.96 4.03 8.09
CA TYR A 66 0.03 3.56 7.14
C TYR A 66 1.34 4.31 7.36
N PHE A 67 2.46 3.60 7.20
CA PHE A 67 3.79 4.19 7.28
C PHE A 67 4.79 3.37 6.48
N GLU A 68 5.82 4.05 5.97
CA GLU A 68 6.94 3.42 5.27
C GLU A 68 7.99 2.97 6.30
N GLU A 69 8.61 1.82 6.08
CA GLU A 69 9.76 1.39 6.88
C GLU A 69 10.95 2.33 6.59
N PRO A 70 11.56 2.93 7.63
CA PRO A 70 12.78 3.70 7.43
C PRO A 70 13.90 2.74 7.02
N GLU A 71 14.57 3.06 5.92
CA GLU A 71 15.82 2.40 5.50
C GLU A 71 16.93 2.50 6.55
#